data_AF-A0A9Q0BS86-F1
#
_entry.id   AF-A0A9Q0BS86-F1
#
_cell.length_a   1.000
_cell.length_b   1.000
_cell.length_c   1.000
_cell.angle_alpha   90.00
_cell.angle_beta   90.00
_cell.angle_gamma   90.00
#
_symmetry.space_group_name_H-M   'P 1'
#
loop_
_entity.id
_entity.type
_entity.pdbx_description
1 polymer ?
#
loop_
_entity_poly.entity_id
_entity_poly.type
_entity_poly.pdbx_seq_one_letter_code
_entity_poly.pdbx_strand_id
1 'polypeptide(L)' 'MKIISIIVVIFSLFGYGHNQSTKRNPRCDLPGGTAGLCRRGINGYLYLPIRNACQKYLSEGCTTVGRFFSSREDCDKCRK' A
#
# COMPACT_ATOMS: atom_id res chain seq x y z
N MET A 1 8.21 -40.41 28.08
CA MET A 1 9.05 -40.13 26.88
C MET A 1 8.23 -39.80 25.63
N LYS A 2 7.14 -40.52 25.31
CA LYS A 2 6.25 -40.22 24.16
C LYS A 2 5.52 -38.87 24.21
N ILE A 3 5.09 -38.43 25.40
CA ILE A 3 4.30 -37.21 25.58
C ILE A 3 5.14 -35.95 25.28
N ILE A 4 6.43 -35.97 25.62
CA ILE A 4 7.35 -34.85 25.35
C ILE A 4 7.54 -34.67 23.84
N SER A 5 7.64 -35.77 23.08
CA SER A 5 7.74 -35.72 21.62
C SER A 5 6.51 -35.10 20.95
N ILE A 6 5.32 -35.33 21.49
CA ILE A 6 4.07 -34.77 20.94
C ILE A 6 4.00 -33.26 21.15
N ILE A 7 4.43 -32.77 22.32
CA ILE A 7 4.43 -31.34 22.65
C ILE A 7 5.39 -30.57 21.73
N VAL A 8 6.56 -31.12 21.41
CA VAL A 8 7.53 -30.50 20.51
C VAL A 8 6.96 -30.35 19.08
N VAL A 9 6.28 -31.38 18.56
CA VAL A 9 5.68 -31.34 17.22
C VAL A 9 4.56 -30.29 17.15
N ILE A 10 3.76 -30.13 18.20
CA ILE A 10 2.70 -29.12 18.27
C ILE A 10 3.30 -27.71 18.31
N PHE A 11 4.31 -27.44 19.14
CA PHE A 11 4.97 -26.13 19.18
C PHE A 11 5.62 -25.75 17.85
N SER A 12 6.17 -26.72 17.11
CA SER A 12 6.67 -26.48 15.75
C SER A 12 5.55 -26.14 14.77
N LEU A 13 4.39 -26.79 14.83
CA LEU A 13 3.25 -26.52 13.93
C LEU A 13 2.57 -25.17 14.23
N PHE A 14 2.49 -24.76 15.50
CA PHE A 14 1.90 -23.47 15.91
C PHE A 14 2.90 -22.30 15.88
N GLY A 15 4.21 -22.59 15.87
CA GLY A 15 5.29 -21.58 15.82
C GLY A 15 5.51 -20.94 14.45
N TYR A 16 4.98 -21.53 13.36
CA TYR A 16 4.98 -20.91 12.02
C TYR A 16 3.79 -19.96 11.81
N GLY A 17 3.35 -19.27 12.87
CA GLY A 17 2.49 -18.10 12.73
C GLY A 17 3.29 -17.00 12.02
N HIS A 18 3.26 -16.99 10.68
CA HIS A 18 3.82 -15.92 9.88
C HIS A 18 3.22 -14.60 10.35
N ASN A 19 4.06 -13.77 10.96
CA ASN A 19 3.76 -12.39 11.29
C ASN A 19 3.74 -11.60 9.98
N GLN A 20 2.64 -11.71 9.22
CA GLN A 20 2.45 -10.95 8.01
C GLN A 20 2.05 -9.53 8.42
N SER A 21 3.04 -8.75 8.83
CA SER A 21 2.92 -7.30 8.89
C SER A 21 2.51 -6.85 7.49
N THR A 22 1.23 -6.53 7.31
CA THR A 22 0.69 -5.92 6.10
C THR A 22 1.48 -4.65 5.83
N LYS A 23 2.57 -4.75 5.04
CA LYS A 23 3.40 -3.61 4.67
C LYS A 23 2.55 -2.73 3.76
N ARG A 24 1.85 -1.78 4.36
CA ARG A 24 1.13 -0.71 3.67
C ARG A 24 2.10 -0.06 2.69
N ASN A 25 1.63 0.23 1.48
CA ASN A 25 2.46 0.83 0.44
C ASN A 25 3.08 2.15 0.98
N PRO A 26 4.42 2.29 1.02
CA PRO A 26 5.07 3.47 1.60
C PRO A 26 4.69 4.77 0.88
N ARG A 27 4.21 4.68 -0.37
CA ARG A 27 3.74 5.85 -1.13
C ARG A 27 2.50 6.51 -0.54
N CYS A 28 1.71 5.79 0.26
CA CYS A 28 0.44 6.29 0.80
C CYS A 28 0.61 7.46 1.79
N ASP A 29 1.81 7.60 2.37
CA ASP A 29 2.13 8.64 3.36
C ASP A 29 3.00 9.76 2.75
N LEU A 30 3.33 9.68 1.47
CA LEU A 30 4.10 10.69 0.75
C LEU A 30 3.19 11.78 0.14
N PRO A 31 3.68 13.02 -0.04
CA PRO A 31 3.00 14.04 -0.83
C PRO A 31 2.69 13.53 -2.24
N GLY A 32 1.45 13.70 -2.68
CA GLY A 32 1.00 13.22 -4.00
C GLY A 32 0.92 14.36 -4.99
N GLY A 33 1.22 14.07 -6.24
CA GLY A 33 1.17 15.06 -7.31
C GLY A 33 1.85 14.56 -8.58
N THR A 34 2.27 15.52 -9.40
CA THR A 34 3.04 15.30 -10.62
C THR A 34 4.41 15.97 -10.54
N ALA A 35 5.38 15.45 -11.29
CA ALA A 35 6.73 16.00 -11.38
C ALA A 35 7.15 16.21 -12.85
N GLY A 36 8.11 17.12 -13.06
CA GLY A 36 8.65 17.49 -14.36
C GLY A 36 7.93 18.67 -15.03
N LEU A 37 8.58 19.28 -16.03
CA LEU A 37 8.13 20.52 -16.69
C LEU A 37 7.23 20.29 -17.93
N CYS A 38 6.79 19.05 -18.18
CA CYS A 38 5.90 18.74 -19.28
C CYS A 38 4.50 19.33 -19.04
N ARG A 39 3.85 19.84 -20.08
CA ARG A 39 2.45 20.29 -20.05
C ARG A 39 1.49 19.20 -20.55
N ARG A 40 1.68 17.98 -20.05
CA ARG A 40 0.82 16.84 -20.40
C ARG A 40 -0.19 16.63 -19.29
N GLY A 41 -1.47 16.56 -19.64
CA GLY A 41 -2.53 16.16 -18.71
C GLY A 41 -2.34 14.72 -18.26
N ILE A 42 -2.17 14.52 -16.95
CA ILE A 42 -2.07 13.22 -16.30
C ILE A 42 -3.33 13.01 -15.47
N ASN A 43 -4.13 12.03 -15.88
CA ASN A 43 -5.29 11.56 -15.16
C ASN A 43 -4.90 10.41 -14.23
N GLY A 44 -5.46 10.39 -13.01
CA GLY A 44 -5.36 9.24 -12.13
C GLY A 44 -6.12 9.46 -10.83
N TYR A 45 -5.61 8.88 -9.75
CA TYR A 45 -6.25 8.84 -8.43
C TYR A 45 -5.29 9.35 -7.36
N LEU A 46 -5.73 10.36 -6.60
CA LEU A 46 -5.01 10.88 -5.45
C LEU A 46 -5.63 10.30 -4.18
N TYR A 47 -4.83 9.64 -3.34
CA TYR A 47 -5.27 9.21 -2.02
C TYR A 47 -5.32 10.42 -1.07
N LEU A 48 -6.46 10.59 -0.40
CA LEU A 48 -6.71 11.63 0.58
C LEU A 48 -6.78 11.01 1.99
N PRO A 49 -5.70 11.11 2.80
CA PRO A 49 -5.64 10.49 4.13
C PRO A 49 -6.74 10.97 5.07
N ILE A 50 -7.09 12.27 5.00
CA ILE A 50 -8.14 12.88 5.83
C ILE A 50 -9.51 12.25 5.56
N ARG A 51 -9.78 11.88 4.32
CA ARG A 51 -11.06 11.29 3.90
C ARG A 51 -11.02 9.75 3.82
N ASN A 52 -9.86 9.15 4.07
CA ASN A 52 -9.57 7.73 3.81
C ASN A 52 -10.10 7.26 2.44
N ALA A 53 -9.92 8.08 1.40
CA ALA A 53 -10.57 7.88 0.11
C ALA A 53 -9.66 8.23 -1.07
N CYS A 54 -9.90 7.55 -2.19
CA CYS A 54 -9.26 7.82 -3.47
C CYS A 54 -10.17 8.68 -4.36
N GLN A 55 -9.66 9.82 -4.80
CA GLN A 55 -10.38 10.75 -5.66
C GLN A 55 -9.72 10.85 -7.03
N LYS A 56 -10.53 10.95 -8.09
CA LYS A 56 -10.01 11.26 -9.43
C LYS A 56 -9.32 12.61 -9.39
N TYR A 57 -8.13 12.69 -9.96
CA TYR A 57 -7.32 13.89 -9.98
C TYR A 57 -6.67 14.04 -11.35
N LEU A 58 -6.73 15.26 -11.89
CA LEU A 58 -6.09 15.65 -13.14
C LEU A 58 -5.05 16.72 -12.80
N SER A 59 -3.82 16.50 -13.24
CA SER A 59 -2.72 17.43 -13.04
C SER A 59 -1.83 17.45 -14.28
N GLU A 60 -1.07 18.52 -14.48
CA GLU A 60 -0.08 18.59 -15.55
C GLU A 60 1.29 18.13 -15.06
N GLY A 61 2.03 17.41 -15.89
CA GLY A 61 3.42 17.04 -15.60
C GLY A 61 3.93 15.92 -16.50
N CYS A 62 5.07 15.35 -16.15
CA CYS A 62 5.67 14.23 -16.87
C CYS A 62 5.39 12.89 -16.16
N THR A 63 5.45 12.87 -14.83
CA THR A 63 5.35 11.65 -14.01
C THR A 63 4.52 11.88 -12.76
N THR A 64 3.94 10.82 -12.19
CA THR A 64 3.18 10.84 -10.93
C THR A 64 4.08 10.46 -9.75
N VAL A 65 3.95 11.16 -8.62
CA VAL A 65 4.76 10.93 -7.41
C VAL A 65 3.91 10.69 -6.16
N GLY A 66 4.50 10.03 -5.16
CA GLY A 66 3.88 9.75 -3.86
C GLY A 66 2.50 9.11 -3.96
N ARG A 67 1.52 9.67 -3.25
CA ARG A 67 0.14 9.14 -3.15
C ARG A 67 -0.77 9.41 -4.37
N PHE A 68 -0.20 9.81 -5.51
CA PHE A 68 -0.87 9.84 -6.81
C PHE A 68 -0.59 8.53 -7.54
N PHE A 69 -1.66 7.82 -7.91
CA PHE A 69 -1.63 6.54 -8.63
C PHE A 69 -2.35 6.66 -9.98
N SER A 70 -1.93 5.85 -10.95
CA SER A 70 -2.60 5.76 -12.26
C SER A 70 -3.88 4.92 -12.21
N SER A 71 -3.94 3.93 -11.31
CA SER A 71 -5.07 3.00 -11.16
C SER A 71 -5.86 3.28 -9.89
N ARG A 72 -7.14 2.91 -9.91
CA ARG A 72 -8.00 2.97 -8.73
C ARG A 72 -7.59 1.91 -7.72
N GLU A 73 -7.27 0.69 -8.18
CA GLU A 73 -6.89 -0.41 -7.29
C GLU A 73 -5.62 -0.10 -6.49
N ASP A 74 -4.60 0.49 -7.11
CA ASP A 74 -3.37 0.84 -6.39
C ASP A 74 -3.58 1.94 -5.38
N CYS A 75 -4.48 2.88 -5.67
CA CYS A 75 -4.86 3.89 -4.71
C CYS A 75 -5.63 3.29 -3.53
N ASP A 76 -6.59 2.39 -3.78
CA ASP A 76 -7.43 1.80 -2.72
C ASP A 76 -6.60 0.96 -1.73
N LYS A 77 -5.42 0.44 -2.13
CA LYS A 77 -4.44 -0.20 -1.22
C LYS A 77 -3.91 0.75 -0.12
N CYS A 78 -4.12 2.06 -0.24
CA CYS A 78 -3.73 3.03 0.78
C CYS A 78 -4.74 3.20 1.91
N ARG A 79 -5.97 2.72 1.72
CA ARG A 79 -7.04 2.85 2.71
C ARG A 79 -6.70 2.04 3.95
N LYS A 80 -6.92 2.65 5.12
CA LYS A 80 -6.80 1.98 6.43
C LYS A 80 -8.14 1.43 6.88
#